data_AF-A0A934VT02-F1
#
_entry.id   AF-A0A934VT02-F1
#
_cell.length_a   1.000
_cell.length_b   1.000
_cell.length_c   1.000
_cell.angle_alpha   90.00
_cell.angle_beta   90.00
_cell.angle_gamma   90.00
#
_symmetry.space_group_name_H-M   'P 1'
#
loop_
_entity.id
_entity.type
_entity.pdbx_description
1 polymer ?
#
loop_
_entity_poly.entity_id
_entity_poly.type
_entity_poly.pdbx_seq_one_letter_code
_entity_poly.pdbx_strand_id
1 'polypeptide(L)'
;MKSPLVKLIIRALVASVLICLILSIWVTFYEWKEDPAGIFRGENGTNWNFVFDTFNSWFWPSLISVAPIAVGLAVGIALLRRFAFKKKKDAQ
;
A
#
# COMPACT_ATOMS: atom_id res chain seq x y z
N MET A 1 -24.64 -3.83 9.63
CA MET A 1 -23.66 -4.94 9.54
C MET A 1 -23.03 -4.89 8.14
N LYS A 2 -21.74 -4.52 7.96
CA LYS A 2 -21.13 -4.35 6.61
C LYS A 2 -21.07 -5.68 5.84
N SER A 3 -21.30 -5.66 4.53
CA SER A 3 -21.28 -6.85 3.67
C SER A 3 -19.88 -7.50 3.65
N PRO A 4 -19.77 -8.83 3.43
CA PRO A 4 -18.48 -9.52 3.40
C PRO A 4 -17.53 -8.99 2.32
N LEU A 5 -18.06 -8.53 1.18
CA LEU A 5 -17.28 -7.87 0.13
C LEU A 5 -16.66 -6.57 0.62
N VAL A 6 -17.44 -5.71 1.28
CA VAL A 6 -16.96 -4.43 1.83
C VAL A 6 -15.85 -4.66 2.86
N LYS A 7 -15.99 -5.69 3.71
CA LYS A 7 -14.93 -6.07 4.66
C LYS A 7 -13.63 -6.47 3.94
N LEU A 8 -13.73 -7.19 2.83
CA LEU A 8 -12.56 -7.63 2.05
C LEU A 8 -11.87 -6.45 1.36
N ILE A 9 -12.64 -5.53 0.76
CA ILE A 9 -12.10 -4.30 0.13
C ILE A 9 -11.39 -3.43 1.17
N ILE A 10 -11.98 -3.22 2.35
CA ILE A 10 -11.34 -2.45 3.42
C ILE A 10 -10.02 -3.08 3.84
N ARG A 11 -9.97 -4.41 4.01
CA ARG A 11 -8.72 -5.12 4.34
C ARG A 11 -7.65 -4.95 3.26
N ALA A 12 -8.05 -5.03 1.98
CA ALA A 12 -7.14 -4.81 0.86
C ALA A 12 -6.55 -3.39 0.88
N LEU A 13 -7.39 -2.37 1.06
CA LEU A 13 -6.94 -0.98 1.15
C LEU A 13 -6.01 -0.74 2.36
N VAL A 14 -6.35 -1.27 3.53
CA VAL A 14 -5.49 -1.18 4.73
C VAL A 14 -4.15 -1.85 4.46
N ALA A 15 -4.14 -3.04 3.85
CA ALA A 15 -2.90 -3.72 3.50
C ALA A 15 -2.05 -2.90 2.51
N SER A 16 -2.67 -2.30 1.49
CA SER A 16 -1.97 -1.42 0.55
C SER A 16 -1.32 -0.23 1.24
N VAL A 17 -2.05 0.47 2.12
CA VAL A 17 -1.50 1.59 2.90
C VAL A 17 -0.32 1.13 3.76
N LEU A 18 -0.45 0.02 4.48
CA LEU A 18 0.63 -0.50 5.33
C LEU A 18 1.89 -0.87 4.53
N ILE A 19 1.73 -1.55 3.40
CA ILE A 19 2.85 -1.92 2.52
C ILE A 19 3.55 -0.66 1.98
N CYS A 20 2.79 0.32 1.49
CA CYS A 20 3.35 1.57 0.98
C CYS A 20 4.02 2.39 2.08
N LEU A 21 3.46 2.44 3.29
CA LEU A 21 4.09 3.09 4.44
C LEU A 21 5.44 2.44 4.77
N ILE A 22 5.50 1.12 4.86
CA ILE A 22 6.74 0.38 5.17
C ILE A 22 7.79 0.64 4.09
N LEU A 23 7.42 0.53 2.82
CA LEU A 23 8.32 0.79 1.69
C LEU A 23 8.88 2.21 1.74
N SER A 24 8.01 3.22 1.88
CA SER A 24 8.44 4.61 1.91
C SER A 24 9.33 4.92 3.11
N ILE A 25 8.97 4.46 4.31
CA ILE A 25 9.82 4.61 5.50
C ILE A 25 11.19 3.98 5.27
N TRP A 26 11.22 2.75 4.73
CA TRP A 26 12.46 2.04 4.46
C TRP A 26 13.37 2.80 3.50
N VAL A 27 12.83 3.26 2.36
CA VAL A 27 13.64 3.97 1.37
C VAL A 27 14.08 5.34 1.88
N THR A 28 13.19 6.11 2.50
CA THR A 28 13.53 7.41 3.09
C THR A 28 14.60 7.26 4.18
N PHE A 29 14.51 6.24 5.02
CA PHE A 29 15.51 5.97 6.05
C PHE A 29 16.86 5.59 5.43
N TYR A 30 16.86 4.76 4.39
CA TYR A 30 18.07 4.39 3.66
C TYR A 30 18.75 5.62 3.03
N GLU A 31 18.00 6.45 2.31
CA GLU A 31 18.52 7.67 1.69
C GLU A 31 19.03 8.69 2.73
N TRP A 32 18.30 8.88 3.83
CA TRP A 32 18.73 9.73 4.94
C TRP A 32 20.02 9.21 5.61
N LYS A 33 20.19 7.89 5.72
CA LYS A 33 21.36 7.28 6.34
C LYS A 33 22.59 7.35 5.46
N GLU A 34 22.46 7.07 4.17
CA GLU A 34 23.59 7.09 3.22
C GLU A 34 23.97 8.53 2.86
N ASP A 35 22.96 9.41 2.70
CA ASP A 35 23.09 10.83 2.39
C ASP A 35 24.20 11.17 1.37
N PRO A 36 24.21 10.53 0.19
CA PRO A 36 25.33 10.62 -0.75
C PRO A 36 25.54 12.04 -1.29
N ALA A 37 24.48 12.86 -1.32
CA ALA A 37 24.53 14.24 -1.78
C ALA A 37 24.71 15.25 -0.65
N GLY A 38 24.72 14.83 0.62
CA GLY A 38 24.78 15.72 1.79
C GLY A 38 23.56 16.65 1.93
N ILE A 39 22.41 16.27 1.38
CA ILE A 39 21.18 17.09 1.39
C ILE A 39 20.28 16.75 2.57
N PHE A 40 20.41 15.54 3.14
CA PHE A 40 19.58 15.09 4.25
C PHE A 40 20.12 15.54 5.60
N ARG A 41 21.45 15.64 5.77
CA ARG A 41 22.10 16.03 7.03
C ARG A 41 23.23 17.02 6.76
N GLY A 42 23.30 18.06 7.59
CA GLY A 42 24.39 19.05 7.56
C GLY A 42 24.69 19.61 8.95
N GLU A 43 25.44 20.72 9.00
CA GLU A 43 25.87 21.36 10.27
C GLU A 43 24.70 21.79 11.16
N ASN A 44 23.56 22.12 10.55
CA ASN A 44 22.33 22.52 11.24
C ASN A 44 21.40 21.32 11.58
N GLY A 45 21.86 20.08 11.39
CA GLY A 45 21.09 18.86 11.64
C GLY A 45 20.40 18.29 10.40
N THR A 46 19.28 17.60 10.60
CA THR A 46 18.50 16.95 9.54
C THR A 46 17.65 17.96 8.77
N ASN A 47 17.74 17.95 7.45
CA ASN A 47 16.83 18.68 6.58
C ASN A 47 15.52 17.90 6.41
N TRP A 48 14.55 18.19 7.27
CA TRP A 48 13.25 17.50 7.28
C TRP A 48 12.44 17.69 6.00
N ASN A 49 12.62 18.78 5.27
CA ASN A 49 11.90 18.99 4.00
C ASN A 49 12.26 17.90 2.98
N PHE A 50 13.56 17.61 2.80
CA PHE A 50 13.98 16.52 1.93
C PHE A 50 13.51 15.15 2.42
N VAL A 51 13.53 14.91 3.74
CA VAL A 51 13.00 13.66 4.32
C VAL A 51 11.52 13.48 3.96
N PHE A 52 10.70 14.52 4.14
CA PHE A 52 9.27 14.47 3.83
C PHE A 52 9.01 14.37 2.32
N ASP A 53 9.79 15.07 1.49
CA ASP A 53 9.65 15.02 0.03
C ASP A 53 10.01 13.63 -0.51
N THR A 54 11.08 13.01 -0.01
CA THR A 54 11.44 11.62 -0.34
C THR A 54 10.36 10.65 0.13
N PHE A 55 9.84 10.81 1.35
CA PHE A 55 8.76 9.94 1.82
C PHE A 55 7.53 10.02 0.90
N ASN A 56 7.10 11.24 0.56
CA ASN A 56 5.94 11.48 -0.30
C ASN A 56 6.15 10.98 -1.72
N SER A 57 7.35 11.14 -2.29
CA SER A 57 7.69 10.69 -3.64
C SER A 57 7.65 9.17 -3.77
N TRP A 58 7.91 8.44 -2.69
CA TRP A 58 7.74 6.99 -2.66
C TRP A 58 6.32 6.56 -2.28
N PHE A 59 5.67 7.27 -1.34
CA PHE A 59 4.38 6.85 -0.79
C PHE A 59 3.24 6.97 -1.80
N TRP A 60 3.04 8.16 -2.38
CA TRP A 60 1.88 8.43 -3.22
C TRP A 60 1.89 7.61 -4.53
N PRO A 61 2.98 7.55 -5.31
CA PRO A 61 3.01 6.74 -6.52
C PRO A 61 2.83 5.25 -6.23
N SER A 62 3.44 4.75 -5.15
CA SER A 62 3.27 3.36 -4.72
C SER A 62 1.82 3.07 -4.35
N LEU A 63 1.17 3.96 -3.59
CA LEU A 63 -0.21 3.77 -3.17
C LEU A 63 -1.18 3.79 -4.35
N ILE A 64 -1.00 4.74 -5.28
CA ILE A 64 -1.79 4.85 -6.52
C ILE A 64 -1.65 3.59 -7.37
N SER A 65 -0.49 2.92 -7.33
CA SER A 65 -0.25 1.69 -8.09
C SER A 65 -0.76 0.43 -7.37
N VAL A 66 -0.48 0.28 -6.07
CA VAL A 66 -0.76 -0.94 -5.30
C VAL A 66 -2.23 -1.04 -4.90
N ALA A 67 -2.88 0.07 -4.53
CA ALA A 67 -4.26 0.03 -4.03
C ALA A 67 -5.26 -0.46 -5.09
N PRO A 68 -5.25 -0.01 -6.35
CA PRO A 68 -6.15 -0.53 -7.39
C PRO A 68 -5.95 -2.02 -7.66
N ILE A 69 -4.71 -2.49 -7.66
CA ILE A 69 -4.38 -3.91 -7.86
C ILE A 69 -4.96 -4.75 -6.72
N ALA A 70 -4.72 -4.34 -5.46
CA ALA A 70 -5.21 -5.06 -4.29
C ALA A 70 -6.75 -5.10 -4.24
N VAL A 71 -7.42 -4.00 -4.58
CA VAL A 71 -8.89 -3.95 -4.68
C VAL A 71 -9.38 -4.85 -5.82
N GLY A 72 -8.75 -4.81 -6.99
CA GLY A 72 -9.09 -5.67 -8.12
C GLY A 72 -9.01 -7.16 -7.77
N LEU A 73 -7.94 -7.57 -7.09
CA LEU A 73 -7.77 -8.94 -6.59
C LEU A 73 -8.86 -9.31 -5.56
N ALA A 74 -9.15 -8.42 -4.61
CA ALA A 74 -10.20 -8.63 -3.62
C ALA A 74 -11.58 -8.86 -4.28
N VAL A 75 -11.93 -8.04 -5.27
CA VAL A 75 -13.18 -8.19 -6.03
C VAL A 75 -13.17 -9.50 -6.83
N GLY A 76 -12.07 -9.81 -7.54
CA GLY A 76 -11.93 -11.06 -8.28
C GLY A 76 -12.13 -12.30 -7.42
N ILE A 77 -11.48 -12.35 -6.25
CA ILE A 77 -11.64 -13.45 -5.28
C ILE A 77 -13.11 -13.57 -4.81
N ALA A 78 -13.77 -12.45 -4.51
CA ALA A 78 -15.15 -12.46 -4.08
C ALA A 78 -16.11 -13.00 -5.17
N LEU A 79 -15.89 -12.60 -6.42
CA LEU A 79 -16.67 -13.09 -7.56
C LEU A 79 -16.45 -14.59 -7.78
N LEU A 80 -15.20 -15.06 -7.80
CA LEU A 80 -14.88 -16.49 -7.96
C LEU A 80 -15.51 -17.35 -6.87
N ARG A 81 -15.46 -16.90 -5.61
CA ARG A 81 -16.14 -17.59 -4.49
C ARG A 81 -17.64 -17.68 -4.73
N ARG A 82 -18.28 -16.59 -5.18
CA ARG A 82 -19.72 -16.58 -5.45
C ARG A 82 -20.11 -17.58 -6.54
N PHE A 83 -19.33 -17.67 -7.62
CA PHE A 83 -19.60 -18.63 -8.69
C PHE A 83 -19.37 -20.08 -8.26
N ALA A 84 -18.32 -20.35 -7.48
CA ALA A 84 -18.06 -21.68 -6.95
C ALA A 84 -19.19 -22.18 -6.02
N PHE A 85 -19.72 -21.32 -5.15
CA PHE A 85 -20.86 -21.65 -4.29
C PHE A 85 -22.14 -21.90 -5.09
N LYS A 86 -22.41 -21.12 -6.15
CA LYS A 86 -23.57 -21.32 -7.01
C LYS A 86 -23.52 -22.69 -7.70
N LYS A 87 -22.39 -23.03 -8.33
CA LYS A 87 -22.19 -24.32 -9.00
C LYS A 87 -22.39 -25.52 -8.07
N LYS A 88 -21.96 -25.43 -6.80
CA LYS A 88 -22.17 -26.48 -5.81
C LYS A 88 -23.64 -26.68 -5.45
N LYS A 89 -24.42 -25.59 -5.38
CA LYS A 89 -25.86 -25.65 -5.10
C LYS A 89 -26.65 -26.27 -6.26
N ASP A 90 -26.25 -25.97 -7.50
CA ASP A 90 -26.92 -26.48 -8.71
C ASP A 90 -26.61 -27.99 -8.97
N ALA A 91 -25.64 -28.56 -8.25
CA ALA A 91 -25.23 -29.96 -8.36
C ALA A 91 -25.79 -30.88 -7.26
N GLN A 92 -26.58 -30.33 -6.33
CA GLN A 92 -27.30 -31.06 -5.28
C GLN A 92 -28.80 -31.06 -5.59
#